data_AF-A0A8H5IDL2-F1
#
_entry.id   AF-A0A8H5IDL2-F1
#
_cell.length_a   1.000
_cell.length_b   1.000
_cell.length_c   1.000
_cell.angle_alpha   90.00
_cell.angle_beta   90.00
_cell.angle_gamma   90.00
#
_symmetry.space_group_name_H-M   'P 1'
#
loop_
_entity.id
_entity.type
_entity.pdbx_description
1 polymer ?
#
loop_
_entity_poly.entity_id
_entity_poly.type
_entity_poly.pdbx_seq_one_letter_code
_entity_poly.pdbx_strand_id
1 'polypeptide(L)'
;MCHSHNDYWRPHPLFLALAVGCTSVEADVWLSPDGEDLLVGHDKRFLSPNFTLRSLYINPLLQILDAMNRSALHEPFNPSARASGIFATEPNTTLILFIDVKDDPVKTWPLVLQQLGPLRDLRYLSRHDKTMGTNQTFWPGPITIVGTGNIIKRRDINIGTDLEEWQQHHDSFLDAPLHLLTETGFIESNGFYGPYELENEFYTASAPFSKAIGSVRTGFSTQQMETLRNQLRIAKHRNLKSRLWGLPDWPKGHRDYVWNVLVQEGIDLLNANDIASAASMYQQVGSLREAL
;
A
#
# COMPACT_ATOMS: atom_id res chain seq x y z
N MET A 1 1.12 -5.40 10.34
CA MET A 1 2.36 -4.72 9.93
C MET A 1 2.20 -3.22 10.14
N CYS A 2 3.29 -2.50 10.38
CA CYS A 2 3.27 -1.03 10.45
C CYS A 2 3.11 -0.43 9.04
N HIS A 3 2.19 0.53 8.89
CA HIS A 3 2.13 1.44 7.76
C HIS A 3 2.53 2.85 8.21
N SER A 4 3.60 3.37 7.59
CA SER A 4 4.16 4.69 7.87
C SER A 4 3.38 5.76 7.11
N HIS A 5 2.34 6.28 7.75
CA HIS A 5 1.50 7.35 7.22
C HIS A 5 2.19 8.70 7.37
N ASN A 6 1.96 9.61 6.41
CA ASN A 6 2.49 10.97 6.38
C ASN A 6 4.02 11.08 6.59
N ASP A 7 4.78 10.17 5.99
CA ASP A 7 6.21 10.02 6.24
C ASP A 7 7.07 11.20 5.76
N TYR A 8 6.57 11.97 4.79
CA TYR A 8 7.17 13.20 4.24
C TYR A 8 7.34 14.35 5.25
N TRP A 9 6.70 14.31 6.43
CA TRP A 9 7.04 15.25 7.52
C TRP A 9 8.39 14.93 8.17
N ARG A 10 8.93 13.73 7.92
CA ARG A 10 10.21 13.29 8.47
C ARG A 10 11.34 13.65 7.51
N PRO A 11 12.56 13.93 8.01
CA PRO A 11 13.70 14.29 7.16
C PRO A 11 14.05 13.24 6.09
N HIS A 12 13.82 11.97 6.39
CA HIS A 12 14.11 10.83 5.52
C HIS A 12 12.94 9.84 5.54
N PRO A 13 11.87 10.10 4.76
CA PRO A 13 10.59 9.40 4.87
C PRO A 13 10.71 7.87 4.77
N LEU A 14 11.31 7.40 3.68
CA LEU A 14 11.52 5.98 3.42
C LEU A 14 12.46 5.32 4.44
N PHE A 15 13.66 5.89 4.65
CA PHE A 15 14.67 5.26 5.49
C PHE A 15 14.23 5.11 6.95
N LEU A 16 13.51 6.10 7.49
CA LEU A 16 13.00 6.02 8.86
C LEU A 16 11.91 4.96 9.00
N ALA A 17 11.03 4.81 8.00
CA ALA A 17 10.02 3.76 7.98
C ALA A 17 10.67 2.36 7.93
N LEU A 18 11.66 2.18 7.05
CA LEU A 18 12.39 0.92 6.92
C LEU A 18 13.20 0.60 8.19
N ALA A 19 13.84 1.58 8.81
CA ALA A 19 14.66 1.39 10.02
C ALA A 19 13.86 0.85 11.21
N VAL A 20 12.57 1.19 11.30
CA VAL A 20 11.66 0.66 12.34
C VAL A 20 10.86 -0.57 11.87
N GLY A 21 11.12 -1.07 10.66
CA GLY A 21 10.49 -2.28 10.13
C GLY A 21 9.06 -2.08 9.60
N CYS A 22 8.66 -0.86 9.24
CA CYS A 22 7.39 -0.68 8.53
C CYS A 22 7.50 -1.28 7.12
N THR A 23 6.56 -2.16 6.79
CA THR A 23 6.48 -2.83 5.49
C THR A 23 5.52 -2.11 4.53
N SER A 24 5.09 -0.91 4.90
CA SER A 24 4.33 -0.04 4.03
C SER A 24 4.63 1.43 4.30
N VAL A 25 4.70 2.21 3.22
CA VAL A 25 4.96 3.65 3.17
C VAL A 25 3.99 4.32 2.18
N GLU A 26 3.83 5.64 2.26
CA GLU A 26 2.90 6.40 1.43
C GLU A 26 3.58 7.65 0.86
N ALA A 27 3.45 7.89 -0.44
CA ALA A 27 3.90 9.11 -1.08
C ALA A 27 2.70 9.92 -1.59
N ASP A 28 2.51 11.11 -1.01
CA ASP A 28 1.54 12.10 -1.49
C ASP A 28 2.08 12.81 -2.73
N VAL A 29 1.61 12.45 -3.92
CA VAL A 29 2.16 12.93 -5.18
C VAL A 29 1.33 14.04 -5.82
N TRP A 30 2.03 15.02 -6.38
CA TRP A 30 1.50 16.12 -7.18
C TRP A 30 2.31 16.25 -8.46
N LEU A 31 1.66 16.60 -9.56
CA LEU A 31 2.33 17.00 -10.78
C LEU A 31 3.06 18.32 -10.57
N SER A 32 4.32 18.39 -11.01
CA SER A 32 5.10 19.63 -10.99
C SER A 32 4.43 20.72 -11.86
N PRO A 33 4.68 22.02 -11.59
CA PRO A 33 4.06 23.10 -12.35
C PRO A 33 4.33 23.07 -13.87
N ASP A 34 5.47 22.53 -14.29
CA ASP A 34 5.84 22.33 -15.70
C ASP A 34 5.26 21.04 -16.31
N GLY A 35 4.72 20.13 -15.49
CA GLY A 35 4.15 18.86 -15.93
C GLY A 35 5.18 17.75 -16.20
N GLU A 36 6.45 17.96 -15.84
CA GLU A 36 7.55 17.05 -16.21
C GLU A 36 7.95 16.06 -15.11
N ASP A 37 7.60 16.32 -13.84
CA ASP A 37 7.96 15.46 -12.71
C ASP A 37 6.85 15.36 -11.64
N LEU A 38 7.08 14.48 -10.68
CA LEU A 38 6.16 14.22 -9.57
C LEU A 38 6.79 14.67 -8.26
N LEU A 39 6.24 15.74 -7.69
CA LEU A 39 6.65 16.27 -6.40
C LEU A 39 5.91 15.53 -5.28
N VAL A 40 6.59 15.35 -4.13
CA VAL A 40 6.01 14.69 -2.96
C VAL A 40 5.79 15.68 -1.83
N GLY A 41 4.59 15.64 -1.22
CA GLY A 41 4.28 16.35 0.02
C GLY A 41 2.78 16.44 0.29
N HIS A 42 2.38 16.61 1.54
CA HIS A 42 0.95 16.69 1.88
C HIS A 42 0.23 17.91 1.34
N ASP A 43 0.92 19.04 1.39
CA ASP A 43 0.37 20.36 1.11
C ASP A 43 1.13 20.97 -0.04
N LYS A 44 0.38 21.37 -1.06
CA LYS A 44 0.89 22.00 -2.28
C LYS A 44 1.79 23.21 -2.00
N ARG A 45 1.63 23.88 -0.85
CA ARG A 45 2.42 25.06 -0.43
C ARG A 45 3.85 24.73 0.00
N PHE A 46 4.14 23.49 0.36
CA PHE A 46 5.45 23.05 0.85
C PHE A 46 6.17 22.10 -0.11
N LEU A 47 5.69 22.02 -1.36
CA LEU A 47 6.35 21.22 -2.39
C LEU A 47 7.71 21.84 -2.74
N SER A 48 8.70 20.96 -2.97
CA SER A 48 10.05 21.32 -3.35
C SER A 48 10.42 20.58 -4.63
N PRO A 49 11.07 21.24 -5.61
CA PRO A 49 11.54 20.57 -6.82
C PRO A 49 12.60 19.49 -6.53
N ASN A 50 13.22 19.53 -5.36
CA ASN A 50 14.21 18.52 -4.94
C ASN A 50 13.56 17.29 -4.28
N PHE A 51 12.27 17.35 -3.95
CA PHE A 51 11.54 16.28 -3.26
C PHE A 51 10.55 15.65 -4.23
N THR A 52 11.09 14.78 -5.08
CA THR A 52 10.35 14.07 -6.12
C THR A 52 10.12 12.61 -5.74
N LEU A 53 9.12 11.98 -6.35
CA LEU A 53 8.84 10.55 -6.16
C LEU A 53 10.10 9.71 -6.43
N ARG A 54 10.85 10.06 -7.49
CA ARG A 54 12.13 9.45 -7.84
C ARG A 54 13.18 9.64 -6.75
N SER A 55 13.40 10.87 -6.29
CA SER A 55 14.46 11.17 -5.32
C SER A 55 14.23 10.55 -3.94
N LEU A 56 12.97 10.49 -3.48
CA LEU A 56 12.64 10.07 -2.13
C LEU A 56 12.31 8.58 -2.01
N TYR A 57 11.78 7.95 -3.07
CA TYR A 57 11.34 6.56 -3.03
C TYR A 57 11.99 5.70 -4.11
N ILE A 58 11.79 5.99 -5.39
CA ILE A 58 12.18 5.04 -6.47
C ILE A 58 13.70 4.81 -6.51
N ASN A 59 14.51 5.88 -6.54
CA ASN A 59 15.96 5.74 -6.65
C ASN A 59 16.58 5.09 -5.39
N PRO A 60 16.19 5.47 -4.15
CA PRO A 60 16.63 4.76 -2.96
C PRO A 60 16.24 3.27 -2.95
N LEU A 61 14.99 2.94 -3.32
CA LEU A 61 14.53 1.54 -3.37
C LEU A 61 15.32 0.72 -4.38
N LEU A 62 15.56 1.29 -5.56
CA LEU A 62 16.37 0.65 -6.60
C LEU A 62 17.78 0.34 -6.09
N GLN A 63 18.45 1.32 -5.47
CA GLN A 63 19.80 1.12 -4.91
C GLN A 63 19.85 0.01 -3.84
N ILE A 64 18.85 -0.05 -2.96
CA ILE A 64 18.75 -1.09 -1.93
C ILE A 64 18.57 -2.46 -2.59
N LEU A 65 17.64 -2.58 -3.53
CA LEU A 65 17.31 -3.87 -4.17
C LEU A 65 18.44 -4.39 -5.04
N ASP A 66 19.12 -3.51 -5.79
CA ASP A 66 20.31 -3.86 -6.58
C ASP A 66 21.42 -4.39 -5.67
N ALA A 67 21.64 -3.77 -4.51
CA ALA A 67 22.62 -4.24 -3.54
C ALA A 67 22.26 -5.62 -2.97
N MET A 68 20.97 -5.85 -2.64
CA MET A 68 20.48 -7.13 -2.12
C MET A 68 20.53 -8.27 -3.14
N ASN A 69 20.42 -7.94 -4.44
CA ASN A 69 20.29 -8.95 -5.50
C ASN A 69 21.52 -9.05 -6.41
N ARG A 70 22.64 -8.39 -6.07
CA ARG A 70 23.87 -8.36 -6.89
C ARG A 70 24.38 -9.75 -7.29
N SER A 71 24.30 -10.74 -6.39
CA SER A 71 24.77 -12.11 -6.66
C SER A 71 23.91 -12.85 -7.69
N ALA A 72 22.63 -12.50 -7.82
CA ALA A 72 21.70 -13.15 -8.74
C ALA A 72 21.93 -12.74 -10.21
N LEU A 73 22.70 -11.67 -10.46
CA LEU A 73 23.05 -11.22 -11.82
C LEU A 73 23.92 -12.23 -12.60
N HIS A 74 24.51 -13.21 -11.91
CA HIS A 74 25.36 -14.25 -12.51
C HIS A 74 24.66 -15.61 -12.65
N GLU A 75 23.43 -15.74 -12.15
CA GLU A 75 22.64 -16.98 -12.24
C GLU A 75 21.88 -17.06 -13.57
N PRO A 76 21.61 -18.27 -14.10
CA PRO A 76 20.77 -18.45 -15.28
C PRO A 76 19.40 -17.79 -15.09
N PHE A 77 18.89 -17.16 -16.14
CA PHE A 77 17.58 -16.50 -16.09
C PHE A 77 16.47 -17.50 -15.75
N ASN A 78 15.87 -17.33 -14.57
CA ASN A 78 14.67 -18.03 -14.18
C ASN A 78 13.48 -17.05 -14.23
N PRO A 79 12.51 -17.26 -15.13
CA PRO A 79 11.37 -16.35 -15.28
C PRO A 79 10.47 -16.31 -14.04
N SER A 80 10.48 -17.38 -13.24
CA SER A 80 9.67 -17.53 -12.01
C SER A 80 10.44 -17.20 -10.73
N ALA A 81 11.75 -16.93 -10.80
CA ALA A 81 12.53 -16.58 -9.62
C ALA A 81 12.13 -15.21 -9.09
N ARG A 82 11.93 -15.14 -7.77
CA ARG A 82 11.61 -13.91 -7.06
C ARG A 82 12.90 -13.24 -6.57
N ALA A 83 13.03 -11.94 -6.82
CA ALA A 83 14.09 -11.14 -6.24
C ALA A 83 13.95 -11.06 -4.71
N SER A 84 15.07 -11.00 -4.00
CA SER A 84 15.10 -10.76 -2.56
C SER A 84 14.59 -9.35 -2.26
N GLY A 85 13.71 -9.25 -1.27
CA GLY A 85 13.14 -8.01 -0.77
C GLY A 85 14.10 -7.20 0.11
N ILE A 86 13.56 -6.10 0.64
CA ILE A 86 14.33 -5.12 1.45
C ILE A 86 14.64 -5.64 2.85
N PHE A 87 13.79 -6.52 3.38
CA PHE A 87 13.88 -7.02 4.75
C PHE A 87 14.79 -8.26 4.79
N ALA A 88 16.04 -8.10 5.21
CA ALA A 88 17.04 -9.18 5.18
C ALA A 88 16.64 -10.44 5.98
N THR A 89 15.89 -10.28 7.07
CA THR A 89 15.39 -11.40 7.90
C THR A 89 14.15 -12.07 7.30
N GLU A 90 13.45 -11.38 6.41
CA GLU A 90 12.23 -11.86 5.72
C GLU A 90 12.28 -11.45 4.24
N PRO A 91 13.16 -12.03 3.42
CA PRO A 91 13.42 -11.57 2.05
C PRO A 91 12.21 -11.73 1.12
N ASN A 92 11.17 -12.46 1.53
CA ASN A 92 9.92 -12.61 0.80
C ASN A 92 8.85 -11.58 1.21
N THR A 93 9.11 -10.71 2.17
CA THR A 93 8.20 -9.64 2.57
C THR A 93 8.27 -8.51 1.54
N THR A 94 7.13 -8.17 0.94
CA THR A 94 7.02 -7.02 0.02
C THR A 94 6.92 -5.72 0.82
N LEU A 95 7.55 -4.65 0.32
CA LEU A 95 7.25 -3.29 0.74
C LEU A 95 6.06 -2.77 -0.07
N ILE A 96 4.99 -2.37 0.60
CA ILE A 96 3.84 -1.73 -0.06
C ILE A 96 4.10 -0.22 -0.14
N LEU A 97 4.29 0.30 -1.35
CA LEU A 97 4.37 1.74 -1.61
C LEU A 97 3.01 2.25 -2.08
N PHE A 98 2.31 2.95 -1.19
CA PHE A 98 1.11 3.69 -1.54
C PHE A 98 1.50 4.97 -2.30
N ILE A 99 0.84 5.23 -3.42
CA ILE A 99 0.95 6.47 -4.19
C ILE A 99 -0.39 7.18 -4.07
N ASP A 100 -0.46 8.20 -3.21
CA ASP A 100 -1.66 9.02 -3.01
C ASP A 100 -1.66 10.19 -3.98
N VAL A 101 -2.45 10.07 -5.05
CA VAL A 101 -2.58 11.09 -6.09
C VAL A 101 -3.46 12.24 -5.59
N LYS A 102 -2.86 13.41 -5.37
CA LYS A 102 -3.58 14.56 -4.78
C LYS A 102 -4.27 15.47 -5.80
N ASP A 103 -3.84 15.43 -7.05
CA ASP A 103 -4.34 16.28 -8.13
C ASP A 103 -5.04 15.47 -9.24
N ASP A 104 -4.90 15.87 -10.51
CA ASP A 104 -5.61 15.28 -11.64
C ASP A 104 -4.98 13.93 -12.04
N PRO A 105 -5.64 12.79 -11.76
CA PRO A 105 -5.06 11.48 -12.02
C PRO A 105 -4.83 11.23 -13.52
N VAL A 106 -5.57 11.91 -14.41
CA VAL A 106 -5.39 11.77 -15.87
C VAL A 106 -3.99 12.19 -16.32
N LYS A 107 -3.40 13.17 -15.63
CA LYS A 107 -2.05 13.67 -15.94
C LYS A 107 -0.99 13.04 -15.05
N THR A 108 -1.30 12.85 -13.78
CA THR A 108 -0.32 12.40 -12.77
C THR A 108 -0.03 10.90 -12.87
N TRP A 109 -1.05 10.06 -13.06
CA TRP A 109 -0.88 8.61 -13.02
C TRP A 109 -0.03 8.04 -14.18
N PRO A 110 -0.18 8.50 -15.45
CA PRO A 110 0.72 8.06 -16.51
C PRO A 110 2.20 8.33 -16.21
N LEU A 111 2.49 9.48 -15.60
CA LEU A 111 3.85 9.83 -15.18
C LEU A 111 4.33 8.95 -14.01
N VAL A 112 3.45 8.55 -13.08
CA VAL A 112 3.76 7.55 -12.05
C VAL A 112 4.19 6.24 -12.71
N LEU A 113 3.36 5.69 -13.61
CA LEU A 113 3.62 4.43 -14.29
C LEU A 113 4.94 4.46 -15.08
N GLN A 114 5.24 5.60 -15.72
CA GLN A 114 6.51 5.83 -16.39
C GLN A 114 7.69 5.80 -15.40
N GLN A 115 7.61 6.49 -14.27
CA GLN A 115 8.69 6.55 -13.27
C GLN A 115 8.94 5.21 -12.56
N LEU A 116 7.97 4.29 -12.58
CA LEU A 116 8.14 2.92 -12.09
C LEU A 116 8.95 2.02 -13.02
N GLY A 117 9.20 2.45 -14.27
CA GLY A 117 9.92 1.68 -15.30
C GLY A 117 11.18 0.97 -14.82
N PRO A 118 12.14 1.65 -14.16
CA PRO A 118 13.36 1.00 -13.68
C PRO A 118 13.13 -0.17 -12.72
N LEU A 119 12.11 -0.10 -11.85
CA LEU A 119 11.75 -1.21 -10.95
C LEU A 119 11.05 -2.34 -11.70
N ARG A 120 10.22 -1.99 -12.69
CA ARG A 120 9.51 -2.94 -13.57
C ARG A 120 10.48 -3.75 -14.42
N ASP A 121 11.43 -3.08 -15.07
CA ASP A 121 12.41 -3.69 -15.99
C ASP A 121 13.29 -4.72 -15.26
N LEU A 122 13.57 -4.49 -13.97
CA LEU A 122 14.31 -5.42 -13.10
C LEU A 122 13.43 -6.43 -12.38
N ARG A 123 12.12 -6.47 -12.66
CA ARG A 123 11.13 -7.37 -12.04
C ARG A 123 11.07 -7.24 -10.51
N TYR A 124 11.27 -6.04 -9.99
CA TYR A 124 11.14 -5.73 -8.57
C TYR A 124 9.71 -5.43 -8.13
N LEU A 125 8.79 -5.22 -9.08
CA LEU A 125 7.38 -5.00 -8.79
C LEU A 125 6.61 -6.32 -8.71
N SER A 126 5.72 -6.41 -7.73
CA SER A 126 4.60 -7.35 -7.76
C SER A 126 3.73 -7.05 -8.97
N ARG A 127 3.25 -8.09 -9.64
CA ARG A 127 2.51 -7.94 -10.89
C ARG A 127 1.44 -8.99 -11.07
N HIS A 128 0.38 -8.62 -11.76
CA HIS A 128 -0.47 -9.55 -12.47
C HIS A 128 0.16 -9.88 -13.83
N ASP A 129 0.25 -11.15 -14.18
CA ASP A 129 0.84 -11.62 -15.43
C ASP A 129 0.32 -13.00 -15.82
N LYS A 130 -0.53 -13.05 -16.85
CA LYS A 130 -1.09 -14.27 -17.44
C LYS A 130 -0.30 -14.78 -18.64
N THR A 131 0.68 -14.00 -19.11
CA THR A 131 1.44 -14.33 -20.33
C THR A 131 2.40 -15.50 -20.14
N MET A 132 2.65 -15.88 -18.88
CA MET A 132 3.57 -16.95 -18.51
C MET A 132 3.02 -18.38 -18.69
N GLY A 133 1.76 -18.55 -19.12
CA GLY A 133 1.17 -19.86 -19.42
C GLY A 133 1.02 -20.78 -18.19
N THR A 134 0.98 -20.22 -16.98
CA THR A 134 0.76 -20.94 -15.72
C THR A 134 -0.62 -20.61 -15.14
N ASN A 135 -1.12 -21.43 -14.21
CA ASN A 135 -2.36 -21.12 -13.47
C ASN A 135 -2.18 -19.97 -12.45
N GLN A 136 -0.94 -19.59 -12.15
CA GLN A 136 -0.65 -18.45 -11.29
C GLN A 136 -0.70 -17.16 -12.10
N THR A 137 -1.53 -16.23 -11.64
CA THR A 137 -1.73 -14.93 -12.30
C THR A 137 -1.06 -13.79 -11.52
N PHE A 138 -0.94 -13.90 -10.20
CA PHE A 138 -0.23 -12.92 -9.36
C PHE A 138 1.21 -13.38 -9.06
N TRP A 139 2.17 -12.52 -9.35
CA TRP A 139 3.61 -12.75 -9.13
C TRP A 139 4.14 -11.74 -8.11
N PRO A 140 4.48 -12.15 -6.88
CA PRO A 140 4.93 -11.22 -5.85
C PRO A 140 6.35 -10.73 -6.14
N GLY A 141 6.57 -9.42 -6.01
CA GLY A 141 7.87 -8.77 -6.08
C GLY A 141 8.34 -8.28 -4.70
N PRO A 142 9.57 -7.75 -4.63
CA PRO A 142 10.04 -6.94 -3.50
C PRO A 142 9.17 -5.73 -3.15
N ILE A 143 8.55 -5.09 -4.15
CA ILE A 143 7.73 -3.89 -3.97
C ILE A 143 6.33 -4.14 -4.54
N THR A 144 5.29 -3.72 -3.85
CA THR A 144 3.93 -3.66 -4.40
C THR A 144 3.46 -2.22 -4.46
N ILE A 145 3.06 -1.76 -5.65
CA ILE A 145 2.57 -0.39 -5.88
C ILE A 145 1.05 -0.36 -5.70
N VAL A 146 0.57 0.57 -4.88
CA VAL A 146 -0.87 0.74 -4.63
C VAL A 146 -1.29 2.20 -4.83
N GLY A 147 -2.11 2.47 -5.84
CA GLY A 147 -2.71 3.77 -6.09
C GLY A 147 -3.85 4.09 -5.12
N THR A 148 -3.78 5.26 -4.49
CA THR A 148 -4.81 5.82 -3.62
C THR A 148 -5.03 7.32 -3.91
N GLY A 149 -5.90 7.99 -3.16
CA GLY A 149 -6.24 9.39 -3.43
C GLY A 149 -7.21 9.54 -4.61
N ASN A 150 -6.93 10.45 -5.54
CA ASN A 150 -7.84 10.72 -6.66
C ASN A 150 -7.85 9.64 -7.74
N ILE A 151 -6.82 8.78 -7.84
CA ILE A 151 -6.78 7.71 -8.85
C ILE A 151 -7.88 6.66 -8.64
N ILE A 152 -8.32 6.40 -7.42
CA ILE A 152 -9.41 5.43 -7.13
C ILE A 152 -10.75 5.88 -7.73
N LYS A 153 -10.89 7.17 -8.05
CA LYS A 153 -12.07 7.74 -8.72
C LYS A 153 -12.00 7.57 -10.24
N ARG A 154 -10.87 7.14 -10.78
CA ARG A 154 -10.57 7.02 -12.21
C ARG A 154 -9.87 5.70 -12.51
N ARG A 155 -10.54 4.59 -12.17
CA ARG A 155 -10.07 3.23 -12.45
C ARG A 155 -9.69 3.03 -13.91
N ASP A 156 -10.44 3.67 -14.81
CA ASP A 156 -10.16 3.70 -16.26
C ASP A 156 -8.76 4.23 -16.60
N ILE A 157 -8.23 5.17 -15.81
CA ILE A 157 -6.87 5.68 -16.00
C ILE A 157 -5.81 4.69 -15.51
N ASN A 158 -6.10 3.88 -14.49
CA ASN A 158 -5.19 2.80 -14.09
C ASN A 158 -5.22 1.64 -15.09
N ILE A 159 -6.38 1.36 -15.69
CA ILE A 159 -6.53 0.35 -16.75
C ILE A 159 -5.82 0.80 -18.03
N GLY A 160 -5.92 2.09 -18.37
CA GLY A 160 -5.37 2.62 -19.61
C GLY A 160 -6.31 2.45 -20.80
N THR A 161 -5.76 2.51 -22.01
CA THR A 161 -6.55 2.49 -23.25
C THR A 161 -6.91 1.08 -23.74
N ASP A 162 -6.25 0.05 -23.21
CA ASP A 162 -6.43 -1.35 -23.61
C ASP A 162 -6.72 -2.23 -22.39
N LEU A 163 -7.99 -2.57 -22.20
CA LEU A 163 -8.44 -3.43 -21.11
C LEU A 163 -7.93 -4.86 -21.27
N GLU A 164 -7.83 -5.37 -22.50
CA GLU A 164 -7.37 -6.75 -22.73
C GLU A 164 -5.90 -6.88 -22.37
N GLU A 165 -5.07 -5.93 -22.78
CA GLU A 165 -3.66 -5.85 -22.39
C GLU A 165 -3.51 -5.76 -20.86
N TRP A 166 -4.24 -4.85 -20.23
CA TRP A 166 -4.19 -4.68 -18.77
C TRP A 166 -4.63 -5.94 -18.01
N GLN A 167 -5.63 -6.67 -18.55
CA GLN A 167 -6.07 -7.95 -18.01
C GLN A 167 -5.06 -9.09 -18.23
N GLN A 168 -4.11 -8.96 -19.16
CA GLN A 168 -2.99 -9.89 -19.27
C GLN A 168 -1.85 -9.52 -18.33
N HIS A 169 -1.57 -8.22 -18.19
CA HIS A 169 -0.43 -7.74 -17.44
C HIS A 169 -0.63 -6.34 -16.86
N HIS A 170 -0.35 -6.19 -15.56
CA HIS A 170 -0.18 -4.89 -14.90
C HIS A 170 0.61 -5.07 -13.60
N ASP A 171 1.27 -4.01 -13.12
CA ASP A 171 2.10 -4.05 -11.91
C ASP A 171 1.84 -2.90 -10.93
N SER A 172 0.71 -2.21 -11.14
CA SER A 172 0.14 -1.26 -10.22
C SER A 172 -1.29 -1.66 -9.85
N PHE A 173 -1.55 -1.68 -8.55
CA PHE A 173 -2.83 -2.06 -7.96
C PHE A 173 -3.53 -0.84 -7.37
N LEU A 174 -4.80 -0.95 -7.04
CA LEU A 174 -5.56 0.10 -6.35
C LEU A 174 -5.89 -0.28 -4.91
N ASP A 175 -6.27 0.74 -4.13
CA ASP A 175 -6.80 0.59 -2.77
C ASP A 175 -8.33 0.54 -2.81
N ALA A 176 -8.91 -0.59 -2.37
CA ALA A 176 -10.35 -0.80 -2.34
C ALA A 176 -11.01 -0.09 -1.14
N PRO A 177 -12.27 0.36 -1.25
CA PRO A 177 -12.99 0.96 -0.13
C PRO A 177 -13.46 -0.11 0.87
N LEU A 178 -12.70 -0.34 1.94
CA LEU A 178 -12.97 -1.42 2.92
C LEU A 178 -14.40 -1.40 3.50
N HIS A 179 -14.90 -0.22 3.87
CA HIS A 179 -16.24 -0.03 4.44
C HIS A 179 -17.40 -0.29 3.45
N LEU A 180 -17.11 -0.38 2.15
CA LEU A 180 -18.09 -0.70 1.11
C LEU A 180 -17.93 -2.13 0.59
N LEU A 181 -16.88 -2.85 1.02
CA LEU A 181 -16.52 -4.16 0.51
C LEU A 181 -17.53 -5.23 0.95
N THR A 182 -17.98 -6.06 0.01
CA THR A 182 -18.77 -7.28 0.27
C THR A 182 -17.99 -8.51 -0.17
N GLU A 183 -18.55 -9.70 0.06
CA GLU A 183 -18.01 -10.96 -0.46
C GLU A 183 -17.89 -10.99 -1.98
N THR A 184 -18.76 -10.27 -2.70
CA THR A 184 -18.92 -10.39 -4.15
C THR A 184 -18.69 -9.08 -4.91
N GLY A 185 -18.33 -7.99 -4.23
CA GLY A 185 -18.19 -6.67 -4.85
C GLY A 185 -18.26 -5.53 -3.84
N PHE A 186 -19.14 -4.55 -4.10
CA PHE A 186 -19.31 -3.38 -3.24
C PHE A 186 -20.79 -3.11 -2.96
N ILE A 187 -21.14 -2.66 -1.74
CA ILE A 187 -22.53 -2.33 -1.35
C ILE A 187 -23.04 -1.09 -2.09
N GLU A 188 -22.17 -0.10 -2.30
CA GLU A 188 -22.49 1.13 -3.02
C GLU A 188 -21.58 1.27 -4.26
N SER A 189 -22.15 1.14 -5.45
CA SER A 189 -21.54 1.63 -6.67
C SER A 189 -21.69 3.15 -6.71
N ASN A 190 -20.90 3.89 -5.94
CA ASN A 190 -20.86 5.36 -5.96
C ASN A 190 -20.29 5.92 -7.29
N GLY A 191 -20.65 5.34 -8.43
CA GLY A 191 -20.16 5.62 -9.78
C GLY A 191 -18.74 5.13 -10.04
N PHE A 192 -17.84 5.30 -9.06
CA PHE A 192 -16.40 5.08 -9.24
C PHE A 192 -15.97 3.62 -9.19
N TYR A 193 -16.53 2.82 -8.29
CA TYR A 193 -16.08 1.44 -8.05
C TYR A 193 -16.82 0.40 -8.88
N GLY A 194 -17.88 0.79 -9.62
CA GLY A 194 -18.72 -0.12 -10.38
C GLY A 194 -19.29 -1.28 -9.52
N PRO A 195 -20.04 -2.21 -10.12
CA PRO A 195 -20.51 -3.41 -9.43
C PRO A 195 -19.49 -4.57 -9.48
N TYR A 196 -18.45 -4.48 -10.32
CA TYR A 196 -17.51 -5.58 -10.58
C TYR A 196 -16.05 -5.15 -10.34
N GLU A 197 -15.30 -6.07 -9.72
CA GLU A 197 -13.84 -6.03 -9.57
C GLU A 197 -13.20 -6.81 -10.72
N LEU A 198 -12.10 -6.29 -11.26
CA LEU A 198 -11.25 -7.05 -12.18
C LEU A 198 -10.23 -7.86 -11.39
N GLU A 199 -9.81 -9.00 -11.95
CA GLU A 199 -8.84 -9.87 -11.31
C GLU A 199 -7.54 -9.12 -10.98
N ASN A 200 -7.09 -9.25 -9.73
CA ASN A 200 -5.90 -8.58 -9.20
C ASN A 200 -5.90 -7.07 -9.39
N GLU A 201 -7.05 -6.41 -9.42
CA GLU A 201 -7.09 -4.95 -9.53
C GLU A 201 -6.70 -4.23 -8.24
N PHE A 202 -7.11 -4.78 -7.11
CA PHE A 202 -6.87 -4.22 -5.80
C PHE A 202 -5.88 -5.11 -5.03
N TYR A 203 -5.02 -4.47 -4.23
CA TYR A 203 -4.09 -5.18 -3.34
C TYR A 203 -4.38 -4.91 -1.86
N THR A 204 -4.88 -3.72 -1.56
CA THR A 204 -5.29 -3.33 -0.21
C THR A 204 -6.77 -2.94 -0.20
N ALA A 205 -7.34 -2.93 0.99
CA ALA A 205 -8.65 -2.36 1.25
C ALA A 205 -8.54 -1.42 2.46
N SER A 206 -8.77 -0.13 2.24
CA SER A 206 -8.67 0.88 3.29
C SER A 206 -9.99 1.62 3.52
N ALA A 207 -10.16 2.17 4.73
CA ALA A 207 -11.23 3.12 5.01
C ALA A 207 -10.85 4.14 6.10
N PRO A 208 -11.44 5.34 6.08
CA PRO A 208 -11.41 6.20 7.25
C PRO A 208 -12.11 5.50 8.41
N PHE A 209 -11.44 5.45 9.57
CA PHE A 209 -11.94 4.80 10.77
C PHE A 209 -13.33 5.31 11.18
N SER A 210 -13.57 6.62 11.04
CA SER A 210 -14.87 7.23 11.32
C SER A 210 -16.00 6.78 10.40
N LYS A 211 -15.70 6.43 9.14
CA LYS A 211 -16.71 5.87 8.21
C LYS A 211 -16.91 4.38 8.42
N ALA A 212 -15.83 3.65 8.69
CA ALA A 212 -15.87 2.20 8.87
C ALA A 212 -16.52 1.79 10.19
N ILE A 213 -16.18 2.49 11.29
CA ILE A 213 -16.50 2.11 12.67
C ILE A 213 -17.25 3.23 13.42
N GLY A 214 -16.97 4.49 13.12
CA GLY A 214 -17.52 5.64 13.85
C GLY A 214 -16.68 6.04 15.07
N SER A 215 -17.32 6.68 16.05
CA SER A 215 -16.65 7.13 17.28
C SER A 215 -16.54 6.00 18.30
N VAL A 216 -15.35 5.82 18.88
CA VAL A 216 -15.07 4.83 19.95
C VAL A 216 -14.57 5.48 21.23
N ARG A 217 -14.93 6.75 21.47
CA ARG A 217 -14.44 7.55 22.61
C ARG A 217 -14.66 6.86 23.97
N THR A 218 -15.72 6.05 24.09
CA THR A 218 -16.07 5.29 25.31
C THR A 218 -15.73 3.80 25.22
N GLY A 219 -14.88 3.41 24.26
CA GLY A 219 -14.63 2.01 23.91
C GLY A 219 -15.44 1.55 22.70
N PHE A 220 -15.08 0.38 22.16
CA PHE A 220 -15.86 -0.27 21.10
C PHE A 220 -17.14 -0.88 21.68
N SER A 221 -18.28 -0.58 21.06
CA SER A 221 -19.52 -1.33 21.30
C SER A 221 -19.50 -2.71 20.63
N THR A 222 -20.39 -3.61 21.04
CA THR A 222 -20.56 -4.93 20.41
C THR A 222 -20.79 -4.81 18.90
N GLN A 223 -21.67 -3.89 18.48
CA GLN A 223 -21.96 -3.68 17.06
C GLN A 223 -20.73 -3.21 16.28
N GLN A 224 -19.92 -2.31 16.86
CA GLN A 224 -18.68 -1.84 16.23
C GLN A 224 -17.64 -2.96 16.11
N MET A 225 -17.54 -3.83 17.11
CA MET A 225 -16.67 -5.01 17.05
C MET A 225 -17.13 -5.99 15.96
N GLU A 226 -18.43 -6.24 15.84
CA GLU A 226 -19.00 -7.07 14.76
C GLU A 226 -18.72 -6.47 13.38
N THR A 227 -18.91 -5.17 13.22
CA THR A 227 -18.59 -4.46 11.97
C THR A 227 -17.12 -4.56 11.61
N LEU A 228 -16.21 -4.31 12.57
CA LEU A 228 -14.76 -4.46 12.38
C LEU A 228 -14.42 -5.88 11.92
N ARG A 229 -14.83 -6.90 12.68
CA ARG A 229 -14.56 -8.31 12.37
C ARG A 229 -15.09 -8.72 11.00
N ASN A 230 -16.29 -8.28 10.65
CA ASN A 230 -16.87 -8.60 9.35
C ASN A 230 -16.06 -7.98 8.20
N GLN A 231 -15.67 -6.70 8.31
CA GLN A 231 -14.85 -6.04 7.28
C GLN A 231 -13.48 -6.71 7.12
N LEU A 232 -12.78 -7.02 8.23
CA LEU A 232 -11.49 -7.72 8.18
C LEU A 232 -11.62 -9.12 7.56
N ARG A 233 -12.69 -9.85 7.91
CA ARG A 233 -12.98 -11.17 7.36
C ARG A 233 -13.21 -11.10 5.85
N ILE A 234 -14.00 -10.14 5.36
CA ILE A 234 -14.27 -9.95 3.93
C ILE A 234 -12.98 -9.60 3.18
N ALA A 235 -12.18 -8.64 3.69
CA ALA A 235 -10.90 -8.29 3.09
C ALA A 235 -9.97 -9.49 2.98
N LYS A 236 -9.85 -10.27 4.06
CA LYS A 236 -9.05 -11.50 4.08
C LYS A 236 -9.55 -12.55 3.09
N HIS A 237 -10.86 -12.76 2.99
CA HIS A 237 -11.45 -13.71 2.03
C HIS A 237 -11.17 -13.30 0.58
N ARG A 238 -11.09 -12.00 0.31
CA ARG A 238 -10.73 -11.42 -0.99
C ARG A 238 -9.23 -11.24 -1.20
N ASN A 239 -8.40 -11.75 -0.28
CA ASN A 239 -6.94 -11.62 -0.33
C ASN A 239 -6.43 -10.17 -0.38
N LEU A 240 -7.18 -9.23 0.20
CA LEU A 240 -6.82 -7.82 0.30
C LEU A 240 -6.24 -7.48 1.67
N LYS A 241 -5.20 -6.65 1.71
CA LYS A 241 -4.61 -6.16 2.96
C LYS A 241 -5.45 -5.02 3.55
N SER A 242 -6.00 -5.25 4.74
CA SER A 242 -6.87 -4.30 5.44
C SER A 242 -6.10 -3.15 6.11
N ARG A 243 -6.61 -1.92 5.98
CA ARG A 243 -6.08 -0.72 6.67
C ARG A 243 -7.21 0.20 7.14
N LEU A 244 -7.06 0.80 8.32
CA LEU A 244 -7.92 1.90 8.77
C LEU A 244 -7.07 3.14 9.05
N TRP A 245 -7.45 4.29 8.49
CA TRP A 245 -6.74 5.56 8.66
C TRP A 245 -7.59 6.58 9.42
N GLY A 246 -6.95 7.66 9.90
CA GLY A 246 -7.60 8.62 10.80
C GLY A 246 -7.84 8.05 12.19
N LEU A 247 -6.91 7.22 12.67
CA LEU A 247 -6.91 6.65 14.02
C LEU A 247 -6.67 7.75 15.07
N PRO A 248 -7.14 7.58 16.32
CA PRO A 248 -6.87 8.55 17.38
C PRO A 248 -5.37 8.64 17.68
N ASP A 249 -4.80 9.85 17.66
CA ASP A 249 -3.39 10.08 18.02
C ASP A 249 -3.20 10.45 19.50
N TRP A 250 -4.20 11.08 20.12
CA TRP A 250 -4.19 11.48 21.53
C TRP A 250 -5.60 11.36 22.15
N PRO A 251 -5.71 11.06 23.46
CA PRO A 251 -4.61 10.77 24.39
C PRO A 251 -3.96 9.39 24.16
N LYS A 252 -2.67 9.24 24.50
CA LYS A 252 -1.89 8.01 24.22
C LYS A 252 -2.57 6.73 24.72
N GLY A 253 -3.14 6.74 25.92
CA GLY A 253 -3.86 5.57 26.44
C GLY A 253 -5.08 5.17 25.59
N HIS A 254 -5.79 6.15 25.02
CA HIS A 254 -6.90 5.88 24.10
C HIS A 254 -6.41 5.38 22.74
N ARG A 255 -5.36 6.02 22.19
CA ARG A 255 -4.67 5.55 20.98
C ARG A 255 -4.24 4.09 21.12
N ASP A 256 -3.49 3.77 22.17
CA ASP A 256 -2.92 2.44 22.39
C ASP A 256 -4.03 1.40 22.60
N TYR A 257 -5.13 1.76 23.26
CA TYR A 257 -6.32 0.91 23.34
C TYR A 257 -6.89 0.59 21.95
N VAL A 258 -7.12 1.61 21.10
CA VAL A 258 -7.66 1.39 19.76
C VAL A 258 -6.70 0.55 18.91
N TRP A 259 -5.40 0.86 18.94
CA TRP A 259 -4.38 0.11 18.21
C TRP A 259 -4.32 -1.35 18.66
N ASN A 260 -4.37 -1.61 19.96
CA ASN A 260 -4.39 -2.98 20.49
C ASN A 260 -5.58 -3.77 19.99
N VAL A 261 -6.79 -3.18 20.03
CA VAL A 261 -8.00 -3.85 19.50
C VAL A 261 -7.81 -4.19 18.02
N LEU A 262 -7.38 -3.22 17.19
CA LEU A 262 -7.20 -3.47 15.75
C LEU A 262 -6.17 -4.57 15.46
N VAL A 263 -5.03 -4.58 16.17
CA VAL A 263 -3.99 -5.58 16.01
C VAL A 263 -4.47 -6.96 16.47
N GLN A 264 -5.18 -7.05 17.60
CA GLN A 264 -5.74 -8.30 18.11
C GLN A 264 -6.79 -8.89 17.16
N GLU A 265 -7.65 -8.04 16.59
CA GLU A 265 -8.65 -8.44 15.59
C GLU A 265 -8.05 -8.75 14.21
N GLY A 266 -6.76 -8.47 14.02
CA GLY A 266 -6.00 -8.93 12.86
C GLY A 266 -5.98 -7.95 11.68
N ILE A 267 -5.99 -6.64 11.93
CA ILE A 267 -5.71 -5.64 10.89
C ILE A 267 -4.34 -5.91 10.24
N ASP A 268 -4.26 -5.89 8.90
CA ASP A 268 -3.01 -6.16 8.18
C ASP A 268 -2.04 -4.99 8.29
N LEU A 269 -2.54 -3.76 8.14
CA LEU A 269 -1.77 -2.52 8.13
C LEU A 269 -2.28 -1.57 9.23
N LEU A 270 -1.51 -1.41 10.31
CA LEU A 270 -1.79 -0.39 11.32
C LEU A 270 -1.25 0.96 10.83
N ASN A 271 -2.17 1.88 10.54
CA ASN A 271 -1.82 3.23 10.10
C ASN A 271 -1.28 4.06 11.26
N ALA A 272 -0.02 4.47 11.22
CA ALA A 272 0.62 5.16 12.33
C ALA A 272 1.41 6.40 11.92
N ASN A 273 1.16 7.51 12.63
CA ASN A 273 2.03 8.69 12.62
C ASN A 273 3.24 8.51 13.55
N ASP A 274 3.06 7.81 14.68
CA ASP A 274 4.13 7.36 15.59
C ASP A 274 4.57 5.93 15.23
N ILE A 275 5.43 5.85 14.21
CA ILE A 275 5.87 4.59 13.62
C ILE A 275 6.72 3.73 14.57
N ALA A 276 7.45 4.34 15.51
CA ALA A 276 8.24 3.61 16.50
C ALA A 276 7.34 2.86 17.49
N SER A 277 6.29 3.53 18.00
CA SER A 277 5.30 2.88 18.87
C SER A 277 4.55 1.77 18.14
N ALA A 278 4.14 2.00 16.88
CA ALA A 278 3.42 1.00 16.09
C ALA A 278 4.29 -0.25 15.79
N ALA A 279 5.57 -0.06 15.46
CA ALA A 279 6.50 -1.17 15.26
C ALA A 279 6.69 -2.02 16.52
N SER A 280 6.87 -1.37 17.69
CA SER A 280 7.01 -2.06 18.97
C SER A 280 5.79 -2.93 19.31
N MET A 281 4.57 -2.49 18.95
CA MET A 281 3.36 -3.26 19.23
C MET A 281 3.32 -4.58 18.45
N TYR A 282 3.74 -4.58 17.17
CA TYR A 282 3.77 -5.82 16.39
C TYR A 282 4.87 -6.79 16.85
N GLN A 283 6.02 -6.29 17.31
CA GLN A 283 7.04 -7.14 17.91
C GLN A 283 6.53 -7.85 19.17
N GLN A 284 5.77 -7.13 20.02
CA GLN A 284 5.17 -7.72 21.22
C GLN A 284 4.11 -8.77 20.88
N VAL A 285 3.22 -8.49 19.93
CA VAL A 285 2.17 -9.46 19.52
C VAL A 285 2.74 -10.68 18.80
N GLY A 286 3.79 -10.49 17.98
CA GLY A 286 4.52 -11.61 17.35
C GLY A 286 5.14 -12.54 18.39
N SER A 287 5.83 -11.96 19.39
CA SER A 287 6.42 -12.73 20.50
C SER A 287 5.39 -13.51 21.32
N LEU A 288 4.18 -12.97 21.49
CA LEU A 288 3.08 -13.63 22.20
C LEU A 288 2.45 -14.77 21.39
N ARG A 289 2.45 -14.67 20.06
CA ARG A 289 1.92 -15.72 19.16
C ARG A 289 2.89 -16.88 18.99
N GLU A 290 4.20 -16.65 19.12
CA GLU A 290 5.22 -17.72 19.09
C GLU A 290 5.38 -18.44 20.43
N ALA A 291 4.91 -17.84 21.53
CA ALA A 291 4.97 -18.38 22.89
C ALA A 291 3.75 -19.26 23.28
N LEU A 292 2.78 -19.43 22.38
CA LEU A 292 1.55 -20.22 22.55
C LEU A 292 1.54 -21.41 21.58
#